data_AF-A0A354PI89-F1
#
_entry.id   AF-A0A354PI89-F1
#
_cell.length_a   1.000
_cell.length_b   1.000
_cell.length_c   1.000
_cell.angle_alpha   90.00
_cell.angle_beta   90.00
_cell.angle_gamma   90.00
#
_symmetry.space_group_name_H-M   'P 1'
#
loop_
_entity.id
_entity.type
_entity.pdbx_description
1 polymer ?
#
loop_
_entity_poly.entity_id
_entity_poly.type
_entity_poly.pdbx_seq_one_letter_code
_entity_poly.pdbx_strand_id
1 'polypeptide(L)'
;FELKAFPQRIEHWLRGATVEPTVAFKELTNLPVGDVNRLIDNTENFLDKQVRSVRASTMVFIDKVDQAVRHLSRGSWIHIQAGLIEAAWDLMSANSHIKVFASIRQEAFSNFQSDIKANLLGATTMLRYSEDELRTLMDHLTACYEGVDGFQTFVGVNVIKHPRRPFPEDSFEFLKRFTFGRPRDFVAIAAELSTSRDSLDEQRYCEVIRQTSSLALVPSLFDENKVFLDCLFDRDNQAHFLGLLRTNIMTREQAISISRQFNGMPTLQSCDFDEESSEIFHPFRDLFLTGLLGVVKRNDQDVQYQRFRQPDDALSTSTSDLPKSSHYFIHPALSEYIQQSRLSNHYRIIQQILVGEHAPWQPFDPIILQIELALEGVADLEKRVLVQEMLAEAKVAKLSTNPRSIRAEMNSSKKWLELVHGSTRGGYEDVVLWFDELMD
;
A
#
# COMPACT_ATOMS: atom_id res chain seq x y z
N PHE A 1 -31.90 -29.02 31.21
CA PHE A 1 -30.87 -30.06 30.98
C PHE A 1 -29.94 -29.62 29.86
N GLU A 2 -30.49 -29.16 28.74
CA GLU A 2 -29.76 -28.66 27.57
C GLU A 2 -28.77 -27.52 27.90
N LEU A 3 -29.15 -26.55 28.75
CA LEU A 3 -28.23 -25.46 29.16
C LEU A 3 -26.99 -25.93 29.93
N LYS A 4 -27.02 -27.12 30.56
CA LYS A 4 -25.87 -27.67 31.29
C LYS A 4 -24.77 -28.19 30.37
N ALA A 5 -25.07 -28.32 29.07
CA ALA A 5 -24.06 -28.69 28.07
C ALA A 5 -23.09 -27.53 27.81
N PHE A 6 -23.51 -26.28 28.04
CA PHE A 6 -22.69 -25.11 27.83
C PHE A 6 -21.69 -24.91 28.99
N PRO A 7 -20.51 -24.34 28.70
CA PRO A 7 -19.59 -23.83 29.72
C PRO A 7 -20.30 -22.93 30.74
N GLN A 8 -19.82 -22.93 31.98
CA GLN A 8 -20.55 -22.39 33.13
C GLN A 8 -20.94 -20.91 32.95
N ARG A 9 -20.07 -20.07 32.37
CA ARG A 9 -20.38 -18.63 32.23
C ARG A 9 -21.40 -18.40 31.14
N ILE A 10 -21.41 -19.23 30.10
CA ILE A 10 -22.40 -19.20 29.03
C ILE A 10 -23.74 -19.71 29.54
N GLU A 11 -23.74 -20.80 30.31
CA GLU A 11 -24.94 -21.29 30.98
C GLU A 11 -25.57 -20.19 31.84
N HIS A 12 -24.76 -19.51 32.66
CA HIS A 12 -25.22 -18.39 33.48
C HIS A 12 -25.76 -17.23 32.63
N TRP A 13 -25.04 -16.87 31.57
CA TRP A 13 -25.45 -15.81 30.66
C TRP A 13 -26.79 -16.13 29.96
N LEU A 14 -26.95 -17.36 29.45
CA LEU A 14 -28.20 -17.83 28.83
C LEU A 14 -29.37 -17.92 29.83
N ARG A 15 -29.09 -18.01 31.12
CA ARG A 15 -30.09 -17.91 32.20
C ARG A 15 -30.44 -16.46 32.58
N GLY A 16 -29.84 -15.47 31.93
CA GLY A 16 -30.07 -14.05 32.16
C GLY A 16 -29.16 -13.42 33.22
N ALA A 17 -28.08 -14.09 33.63
CA ALA A 17 -27.09 -13.48 34.51
C ALA A 17 -26.28 -12.42 33.77
N THR A 18 -25.88 -11.37 34.49
CA THR A 18 -24.99 -10.33 33.98
C THR A 18 -23.58 -10.89 33.84
N VAL A 19 -23.25 -11.34 32.64
CA VAL A 19 -21.90 -11.79 32.27
C VAL A 19 -21.43 -10.89 31.14
N GLU A 20 -20.20 -10.40 31.22
CA GLU A 20 -19.59 -9.66 30.11
C GLU A 20 -19.60 -10.56 28.86
N PRO A 21 -20.24 -10.15 27.76
CA PRO A 21 -20.33 -10.98 26.56
C PRO A 21 -18.95 -11.45 26.08
N THR A 22 -17.94 -10.58 26.13
CA THR A 22 -16.56 -10.90 25.78
C THR A 22 -16.01 -12.09 26.57
N VAL A 23 -16.37 -12.22 27.84
CA VAL A 23 -15.91 -13.31 28.70
C VAL A 23 -16.58 -14.63 28.31
N ALA A 24 -17.89 -14.60 27.99
CA ALA A 24 -18.63 -15.77 27.51
C ALA A 24 -18.10 -16.24 26.14
N PHE A 25 -17.85 -15.31 25.21
CA PHE A 25 -17.28 -15.63 23.90
C PHE A 25 -15.84 -16.16 24.00
N LYS A 26 -15.00 -15.58 24.87
CA LYS A 26 -13.64 -16.11 25.12
C LYS A 26 -13.65 -17.54 25.66
N GLU A 27 -14.65 -17.88 26.47
CA GLU A 27 -14.81 -19.25 26.97
C GLU A 27 -15.12 -20.23 25.83
N LEU A 28 -15.99 -19.86 24.87
CA LEU A 28 -16.25 -20.67 23.67
C LEU A 28 -15.00 -20.84 22.81
N THR A 29 -14.27 -19.76 22.55
CA THR A 29 -13.10 -19.81 21.65
C THR A 29 -11.92 -20.59 22.24
N ASN A 30 -11.91 -20.81 23.55
CA ASN A 30 -10.87 -21.59 24.24
C ASN A 30 -11.21 -23.08 24.37
N LEU A 31 -12.40 -23.51 23.93
CA LEU A 31 -12.76 -24.93 23.96
C LEU A 31 -11.94 -25.72 22.92
N PRO A 32 -11.47 -26.93 23.26
CA PRO A 32 -10.92 -27.86 22.29
C PRO A 32 -11.94 -28.15 21.17
N VAL A 33 -11.49 -28.32 19.94
CA VAL A 33 -12.37 -28.60 18.77
C VAL A 33 -13.32 -29.79 19.04
N GLY A 34 -12.82 -30.85 19.69
CA GLY A 34 -13.64 -32.01 20.03
C GLY A 34 -14.74 -31.74 21.07
N ASP A 35 -14.56 -30.72 21.92
CA ASP A 35 -15.57 -30.27 22.89
C ASP A 35 -16.55 -29.29 22.24
N VAL A 36 -16.08 -28.44 21.32
CA VAL A 36 -16.96 -27.60 20.49
C VAL A 36 -17.90 -28.47 19.65
N ASN A 37 -17.38 -29.48 18.97
CA ASN A 37 -18.21 -30.39 18.16
C ASN A 37 -19.23 -31.13 19.03
N ARG A 38 -18.80 -31.67 20.18
CA ARG A 38 -19.72 -32.28 21.15
C ARG A 38 -20.77 -31.29 21.66
N LEU A 39 -20.39 -30.04 21.91
CA LEU A 39 -21.32 -29.00 22.33
C LEU A 39 -22.37 -28.76 21.24
N ILE A 40 -21.94 -28.59 19.98
CA ILE A 40 -22.82 -28.39 18.83
C ILE A 40 -23.76 -29.59 18.69
N ASP A 41 -23.24 -30.82 18.60
CA ASP A 41 -24.04 -32.04 18.42
C ASP A 41 -25.08 -32.21 19.53
N ASN A 42 -24.71 -31.92 20.79
CA ASN A 42 -25.61 -32.05 21.93
C ASN A 42 -26.65 -30.93 22.03
N THR A 43 -26.42 -29.78 21.37
CA THR A 43 -27.25 -28.58 21.53
C THR A 43 -27.93 -28.14 20.23
N GLU A 44 -27.64 -28.75 19.09
CA GLU A 44 -28.14 -28.36 17.76
C GLU A 44 -29.68 -28.21 17.74
N ASN A 45 -30.41 -29.25 18.16
CA ASN A 45 -31.87 -29.22 18.21
C ASN A 45 -32.42 -28.13 19.14
N PHE A 46 -31.71 -27.83 20.22
CA PHE A 46 -32.10 -26.77 21.14
C PHE A 46 -31.85 -25.40 20.49
N LEU A 47 -30.67 -25.19 19.90
CA LEU A 47 -30.29 -23.95 19.22
C LEU A 47 -31.22 -23.65 18.04
N ASP A 48 -31.54 -24.63 17.19
CA ASP A 48 -32.47 -24.46 16.07
C ASP A 48 -33.87 -24.04 16.56
N LYS A 49 -34.37 -24.68 17.63
CA LYS A 49 -35.64 -24.27 18.25
C LYS A 49 -35.60 -22.84 18.78
N GLN A 50 -34.50 -22.44 19.43
CA GLN A 50 -34.35 -21.07 19.95
C GLN A 50 -34.30 -20.06 18.79
N VAL A 51 -33.50 -20.33 17.76
CA VAL A 51 -33.41 -19.49 16.55
C VAL A 51 -34.77 -19.31 15.91
N ARG A 52 -35.55 -20.39 15.71
CA ARG A 52 -36.92 -20.33 15.15
C ARG A 52 -37.93 -19.64 16.05
N SER A 53 -37.67 -19.60 17.37
CA SER A 53 -38.57 -18.93 18.33
C SER A 53 -38.47 -17.41 18.29
N VAL A 54 -37.39 -16.85 17.72
CA VAL A 54 -37.22 -15.40 17.56
C VAL A 54 -38.28 -14.86 16.61
N ARG A 55 -39.23 -14.08 17.15
CA ARG A 55 -40.30 -13.41 16.40
C ARG A 55 -40.09 -11.90 16.24
N ALA A 56 -39.24 -11.32 17.08
CA ALA A 56 -38.87 -9.91 16.98
C ALA A 56 -37.76 -9.72 15.94
N SER A 57 -37.83 -8.64 15.17
CA SER A 57 -36.76 -8.26 14.25
C SER A 57 -35.47 -8.02 15.03
N THR A 58 -34.46 -8.84 14.77
CA THR A 58 -33.16 -8.82 15.45
C THR A 58 -32.08 -8.54 14.41
N MET A 59 -31.24 -7.53 14.67
CA MET A 59 -30.07 -7.23 13.85
C MET A 59 -28.80 -7.54 14.65
N VAL A 60 -27.88 -8.27 14.03
CA VAL A 60 -26.60 -8.67 14.62
C VAL A 60 -25.48 -8.09 13.77
N PHE A 61 -24.57 -7.35 14.39
CA PHE A 61 -23.41 -6.76 13.72
C PHE A 61 -22.14 -7.43 14.23
N ILE A 62 -21.34 -7.97 13.32
CA ILE A 62 -20.08 -8.67 13.62
C ILE A 62 -18.97 -7.99 12.83
N ASP A 63 -17.99 -7.43 13.53
CA ASP A 63 -16.89 -6.67 12.94
C ASP A 63 -15.53 -7.17 13.47
N LYS A 64 -14.46 -6.95 12.70
CA LYS A 64 -13.05 -7.22 13.06
C LYS A 64 -12.71 -8.67 13.43
N VAL A 65 -13.41 -9.65 12.84
CA VAL A 65 -13.09 -11.07 13.06
C VAL A 65 -11.69 -11.40 12.55
N ASP A 66 -11.28 -10.81 11.43
CA ASP A 66 -9.95 -10.90 10.85
C ASP A 66 -8.83 -10.52 11.84
N GLN A 67 -9.06 -9.48 12.66
CA GLN A 67 -8.10 -9.02 13.66
C GLN A 67 -7.97 -10.01 14.83
N ALA A 68 -9.09 -10.61 15.25
CA ALA A 68 -9.10 -11.60 16.32
C ALA A 68 -8.30 -12.85 15.96
N VAL A 69 -8.32 -13.25 14.67
CA VAL A 69 -7.65 -14.47 14.19
C VAL A 69 -6.31 -14.23 13.48
N ARG A 70 -5.76 -13.01 13.55
CA ARG A 70 -4.52 -12.60 12.85
C ARG A 70 -3.27 -13.43 13.17
N HIS A 71 -3.28 -14.16 14.28
CA HIS A 71 -2.16 -14.97 14.75
C HIS A 71 -2.17 -16.40 14.19
N LEU A 72 -3.26 -16.79 13.51
CA LEU A 72 -3.40 -18.11 12.91
C LEU A 72 -2.73 -18.15 11.53
N SER A 73 -2.56 -19.36 11.00
CA SER A 73 -2.08 -19.55 9.63
C SER A 73 -3.02 -18.89 8.63
N ARG A 74 -2.50 -18.48 7.46
CA ARG A 74 -3.28 -17.88 6.38
C ARG A 74 -4.51 -18.70 6.00
N GLY A 75 -4.37 -20.03 5.92
CA GLY A 75 -5.48 -20.94 5.68
C GLY A 75 -6.57 -20.78 6.74
N SER A 76 -6.25 -20.92 8.02
CA SER A 76 -7.22 -20.76 9.10
C SER A 76 -7.84 -19.36 9.14
N TRP A 77 -7.05 -18.32 8.88
CA TRP A 77 -7.52 -16.93 8.82
C TRP A 77 -8.58 -16.71 7.73
N ILE A 78 -8.41 -17.34 6.55
CA ILE A 78 -9.41 -17.31 5.46
C ILE A 78 -10.66 -18.10 5.86
N HIS A 79 -10.48 -19.33 6.33
CA HIS A 79 -11.61 -20.25 6.59
C HIS A 79 -12.51 -19.77 7.73
N ILE A 80 -11.98 -19.10 8.76
CA ILE A 80 -12.81 -18.57 9.86
C ILE A 80 -13.71 -17.43 9.35
N GLN A 81 -13.19 -16.53 8.53
CA GLN A 81 -13.99 -15.45 7.94
C GLN A 81 -15.02 -15.99 6.93
N ALA A 82 -14.64 -17.00 6.15
CA ALA A 82 -15.55 -17.70 5.27
C ALA A 82 -16.68 -18.40 6.04
N GLY A 83 -16.34 -19.18 7.06
CA GLY A 83 -17.34 -19.86 7.90
C GLY A 83 -18.29 -18.90 8.60
N LEU A 84 -17.82 -17.69 8.96
CA LEU A 84 -18.67 -16.63 9.50
C LEU A 84 -19.76 -16.18 8.51
N ILE A 85 -19.38 -15.92 7.25
CA ILE A 85 -20.35 -15.45 6.25
C ILE A 85 -21.32 -16.55 5.83
N GLU A 86 -20.87 -17.82 5.79
CA GLU A 86 -21.74 -18.97 5.55
C GLU A 86 -22.74 -19.14 6.71
N ALA A 87 -22.26 -19.14 7.96
CA ALA A 87 -23.13 -19.24 9.13
C ALA A 87 -24.13 -18.08 9.22
N ALA A 88 -23.71 -16.86 8.87
CA ALA A 88 -24.60 -15.70 8.80
C ALA A 88 -25.70 -15.90 7.76
N TRP A 89 -25.35 -16.41 6.58
CA TRP A 89 -26.29 -16.70 5.49
C TRP A 89 -27.30 -17.78 5.87
N ASP A 90 -26.84 -18.87 6.46
CA ASP A 90 -27.68 -19.97 6.90
C ASP A 90 -28.65 -19.53 8.00
N LEU A 91 -28.18 -18.73 8.96
CA LEU A 91 -29.02 -18.19 10.03
C LEU A 91 -30.12 -17.26 9.49
N MET A 92 -29.80 -16.37 8.55
CA MET A 92 -30.78 -15.48 7.92
C MET A 92 -31.78 -16.22 7.04
N SER A 93 -31.36 -17.35 6.45
CA SER A 93 -32.23 -18.24 5.66
C SER A 93 -33.16 -19.05 6.55
N ALA A 94 -32.68 -19.50 7.72
CA ALA A 94 -33.46 -20.23 8.71
C ALA A 94 -34.51 -19.36 9.42
N ASN A 95 -34.20 -18.08 9.67
CA ASN A 95 -35.15 -17.14 10.26
C ASN A 95 -35.06 -15.73 9.66
N SER A 96 -36.10 -15.35 8.89
CA SER A 96 -36.21 -14.04 8.24
C SER A 96 -36.25 -12.83 9.19
N HIS A 97 -36.58 -13.03 10.48
CA HIS A 97 -36.56 -11.99 11.50
C HIS A 97 -35.14 -11.64 11.98
N ILE A 98 -34.16 -12.50 11.71
CA ILE A 98 -32.76 -12.28 12.06
C ILE A 98 -32.03 -11.75 10.83
N LYS A 99 -31.30 -10.64 10.99
CA LYS A 99 -30.41 -10.08 9.98
C LYS A 99 -29.01 -9.98 10.55
N VAL A 100 -28.05 -10.60 9.88
CA VAL A 100 -26.65 -10.60 10.28
C VAL A 100 -25.86 -9.77 9.28
N PHE A 101 -25.17 -8.76 9.80
CA PHE A 101 -24.24 -7.93 9.04
C PHE A 101 -22.84 -8.22 9.56
N ALA A 102 -22.01 -8.83 8.72
CA ALA A 102 -20.63 -9.18 9.04
C ALA A 102 -19.67 -8.47 8.09
N SER A 103 -18.57 -7.95 8.63
CA SER A 103 -17.44 -7.47 7.83
C SER A 103 -16.37 -8.57 7.75
N ILE A 104 -15.83 -8.77 6.55
CA ILE A 104 -14.68 -9.63 6.30
C ILE A 104 -13.74 -8.95 5.31
N ARG A 105 -12.49 -9.42 5.28
CA ARG A 105 -11.48 -8.93 4.35
C ARG A 105 -11.75 -9.47 2.95
N GLN A 106 -11.62 -8.62 1.92
CA GLN A 106 -11.86 -8.99 0.51
C GLN A 106 -10.95 -10.15 0.08
N GLU A 107 -9.76 -10.22 0.67
CA GLU A 107 -8.78 -11.28 0.52
C GLU A 107 -9.31 -12.64 0.96
N ALA A 108 -10.03 -12.69 2.07
CA ALA A 108 -10.66 -13.93 2.55
C ALA A 108 -11.78 -14.35 1.59
N PHE A 109 -12.63 -13.40 1.18
CA PHE A 109 -13.72 -13.69 0.25
C PHE A 109 -13.22 -14.16 -1.13
N SER A 110 -12.17 -13.54 -1.65
CA SER A 110 -11.60 -13.87 -2.96
C SER A 110 -11.02 -15.28 -2.98
N ASN A 111 -10.33 -15.68 -1.91
CA ASN A 111 -9.60 -16.95 -1.82
C ASN A 111 -10.41 -18.12 -1.25
N PHE A 112 -11.60 -17.82 -0.73
CA PHE A 112 -12.56 -18.81 -0.26
C PHE A 112 -13.17 -19.62 -1.42
N GLN A 113 -13.38 -20.92 -1.23
CA GLN A 113 -14.04 -21.82 -2.18
C GLN A 113 -15.27 -22.42 -1.51
N SER A 114 -16.44 -22.22 -2.13
CA SER A 114 -17.71 -22.80 -1.68
C SER A 114 -18.75 -22.73 -2.79
N ASP A 115 -19.65 -23.71 -2.81
CA ASP A 115 -20.74 -23.82 -3.77
C ASP A 115 -21.73 -22.64 -3.66
N ILE A 116 -21.83 -22.03 -2.46
CA ILE A 116 -22.71 -20.88 -2.23
C ILE A 116 -22.04 -19.53 -2.47
N LYS A 117 -20.75 -19.49 -2.86
CA LYS A 117 -20.01 -18.24 -3.07
C LYS A 117 -20.68 -17.29 -4.06
N ALA A 118 -21.29 -17.83 -5.12
CA ALA A 118 -22.03 -17.01 -6.10
C ALA A 118 -23.26 -16.34 -5.50
N ASN A 119 -23.99 -17.03 -4.62
CA ASN A 119 -25.14 -16.47 -3.91
C ASN A 119 -24.70 -15.41 -2.89
N LEU A 120 -23.62 -15.70 -2.15
CA LEU A 120 -23.01 -14.76 -1.21
C LEU A 120 -22.50 -13.50 -1.91
N LEU A 121 -21.98 -13.61 -3.13
CA LEU A 121 -21.59 -12.45 -3.94
C LEU A 121 -22.76 -11.48 -4.17
N GLY A 122 -23.97 -11.99 -4.43
CA GLY A 122 -25.17 -11.17 -4.58
C GLY A 122 -25.65 -10.52 -3.28
N ALA A 123 -25.21 -11.03 -2.14
CA ALA A 123 -25.59 -10.55 -0.80
C ALA A 123 -24.47 -9.76 -0.10
N THR A 124 -23.34 -9.55 -0.77
CA THR A 124 -22.19 -8.81 -0.24
C THR A 124 -22.05 -7.46 -0.91
N THR A 125 -21.56 -6.49 -0.17
CA THR A 125 -21.23 -5.16 -0.69
C THR A 125 -19.73 -4.94 -0.50
N MET A 126 -19.00 -4.76 -1.60
CA MET A 126 -17.60 -4.37 -1.56
C MET A 126 -17.51 -2.86 -1.30
N LEU A 127 -16.80 -2.47 -0.24
CA LEU A 127 -16.55 -1.07 0.06
C LEU A 127 -15.39 -0.58 -0.80
N ARG A 128 -15.67 0.39 -1.68
CA ARG A 128 -14.69 1.03 -2.56
C ARG A 128 -14.88 2.53 -2.48
N TYR A 129 -13.79 3.27 -2.59
CA TYR A 129 -13.79 4.72 -2.59
C TYR A 129 -13.10 5.20 -3.84
N SER A 130 -13.84 5.95 -4.66
CA SER A 130 -13.29 6.70 -5.77
C SER A 130 -12.47 7.89 -5.27
N GLU A 131 -11.65 8.46 -6.15
CA GLU A 131 -10.90 9.68 -5.83
C GLU A 131 -11.81 10.84 -5.44
N ASP A 132 -12.94 11.01 -6.14
CA ASP A 132 -13.91 12.06 -5.86
C ASP A 132 -14.57 11.90 -4.48
N GLU A 133 -14.84 10.65 -4.07
CA GLU A 133 -15.33 10.35 -2.72
C GLU A 133 -14.28 10.64 -1.65
N LEU A 134 -13.00 10.37 -1.91
CA LEU A 134 -11.91 10.71 -0.99
C LEU A 134 -11.70 12.23 -0.89
N ARG A 135 -11.84 12.98 -1.99
CA ARG A 135 -11.84 14.45 -1.97
C ARG A 135 -13.01 14.99 -1.16
N THR A 136 -14.22 14.49 -1.44
CA THR A 136 -15.44 14.86 -0.72
C THR A 136 -15.35 14.53 0.77
N LEU A 137 -14.75 13.39 1.12
CA LEU A 137 -14.48 13.02 2.51
C LEU A 137 -13.62 14.09 3.19
N MET A 138 -12.53 14.54 2.56
CA MET A 138 -11.67 15.57 3.11
C MET A 138 -12.40 16.91 3.29
N ASP A 139 -13.19 17.33 2.31
CA ASP A 139 -13.99 18.55 2.39
C ASP A 139 -15.02 18.48 3.54
N HIS A 140 -15.67 17.33 3.73
CA HIS A 140 -16.59 17.12 4.84
C HIS A 140 -15.88 17.11 6.21
N LEU A 141 -14.70 16.51 6.31
CA LEU A 141 -13.91 16.52 7.54
C LEU A 141 -13.51 17.94 7.92
N THR A 142 -13.04 18.74 6.97
CA THR A 142 -12.67 20.14 7.26
C THR A 142 -13.88 20.99 7.59
N ALA A 143 -15.01 20.81 6.91
CA ALA A 143 -16.24 21.50 7.26
C ALA A 143 -16.71 21.14 8.68
N CYS A 144 -16.69 19.85 9.04
CA CYS A 144 -17.20 19.36 10.32
C CYS A 144 -16.32 19.74 11.51
N TYR A 145 -14.99 19.65 11.38
CA TYR A 145 -14.07 19.82 12.50
C TYR A 145 -13.43 21.20 12.56
N GLU A 146 -13.22 21.85 11.41
CA GLU A 146 -12.48 23.11 11.33
C GLU A 146 -13.38 24.31 11.02
N GLY A 147 -14.63 24.06 10.60
CA GLY A 147 -15.59 25.09 10.20
C GLY A 147 -15.20 25.81 8.90
N VAL A 148 -14.46 25.14 8.02
CA VAL A 148 -13.94 25.69 6.76
C VAL A 148 -14.50 24.93 5.57
N ASP A 149 -14.97 25.67 4.56
CA ASP A 149 -15.49 25.11 3.33
C ASP A 149 -14.34 24.62 2.43
N GLY A 150 -14.09 23.31 2.51
CA GLY A 150 -13.18 22.57 1.64
C GLY A 150 -11.73 22.45 2.14
N PHE A 151 -11.09 21.38 1.68
CA PHE A 151 -9.74 21.00 2.09
C PHE A 151 -8.68 22.01 1.66
N GLN A 152 -8.76 22.50 0.41
CA GLN A 152 -7.82 23.49 -0.12
C GLN A 152 -7.82 24.80 0.70
N THR A 153 -9.01 25.27 1.08
CA THR A 153 -9.17 26.44 1.96
C THR A 153 -8.57 26.19 3.34
N PHE A 154 -8.78 25.00 3.89
CA PHE A 154 -8.25 24.61 5.19
C PHE A 154 -6.71 24.61 5.21
N VAL A 155 -6.07 24.03 4.19
CA VAL A 155 -4.59 23.94 4.16
C VAL A 155 -3.93 25.24 3.68
N GLY A 156 -4.66 26.12 2.97
CA GLY A 156 -4.13 27.38 2.47
C GLY A 156 -3.07 27.24 1.36
N VAL A 157 -2.86 26.02 0.87
CA VAL A 157 -1.87 25.67 -0.15
C VAL A 157 -2.57 24.89 -1.26
N ASN A 158 -2.65 25.49 -2.45
CA ASN A 158 -3.31 24.86 -3.60
C ASN A 158 -2.34 24.08 -4.50
N VAL A 159 -1.08 24.52 -4.53
CA VAL A 159 -0.07 24.04 -5.46
C VAL A 159 1.22 23.79 -4.71
N ILE A 160 1.76 22.58 -4.84
CA ILE A 160 3.03 22.15 -4.27
C ILE A 160 4.10 22.23 -5.35
N LYS A 161 5.10 23.07 -5.12
CA LYS A 161 6.28 23.17 -5.98
C LYS A 161 7.32 22.17 -5.54
N HIS A 162 7.94 21.53 -6.51
CA HIS A 162 9.04 20.61 -6.24
C HIS A 162 10.36 21.31 -6.52
N PRO A 163 11.32 21.28 -5.58
CA PRO A 163 12.59 21.99 -5.77
C PRO A 163 13.34 21.60 -7.05
N ARG A 164 13.19 20.36 -7.51
CA ARG A 164 13.95 19.81 -8.63
C ARG A 164 13.09 19.22 -9.75
N ARG A 165 11.75 19.34 -9.68
CA ARG A 165 10.86 18.93 -10.79
C ARG A 165 10.18 20.14 -11.40
N PRO A 166 10.00 20.16 -12.73
CA PRO A 166 9.42 21.31 -13.41
C PRO A 166 7.91 21.45 -13.20
N PHE A 167 7.18 20.35 -12.96
CA PHE A 167 5.73 20.37 -12.84
C PHE A 167 5.30 20.34 -11.37
N PRO A 168 4.51 21.33 -10.91
CA PRO A 168 3.93 21.30 -9.58
C PRO A 168 2.76 20.31 -9.48
N GLU A 169 2.40 19.94 -8.26
CA GLU A 169 1.27 19.06 -7.94
C GLU A 169 0.16 19.84 -7.21
N ASP A 170 -1.11 19.46 -7.40
CA ASP A 170 -2.21 19.91 -6.53
C ASP A 170 -2.00 19.40 -5.09
N SER A 171 -2.45 20.14 -4.08
CA SER A 171 -2.20 19.76 -2.68
C SER A 171 -2.85 18.45 -2.29
N PHE A 172 -4.07 18.16 -2.78
CA PHE A 172 -4.70 16.87 -2.55
C PHE A 172 -3.99 15.74 -3.30
N GLU A 173 -3.57 15.97 -4.56
CA GLU A 173 -2.77 14.99 -5.31
C GLU A 173 -1.46 14.64 -4.58
N PHE A 174 -0.78 15.65 -4.04
CA PHE A 174 0.40 15.45 -3.23
C PHE A 174 0.09 14.60 -1.98
N LEU A 175 -0.99 14.90 -1.25
CA LEU A 175 -1.41 14.12 -0.09
C LEU A 175 -1.72 12.68 -0.48
N LYS A 176 -2.57 12.48 -1.50
CA LYS A 176 -3.00 11.16 -2.00
C LYS A 176 -1.81 10.28 -2.30
N ARG A 177 -0.77 10.83 -2.95
CA ARG A 177 0.46 10.11 -3.34
C ARG A 177 1.28 9.58 -2.16
N PHE A 178 1.06 10.09 -0.95
CA PHE A 178 1.64 9.58 0.29
C PHE A 178 0.68 8.71 1.12
N THR A 179 -0.50 8.39 0.60
CA THR A 179 -1.47 7.45 1.19
C THR A 179 -1.57 6.16 0.38
N PHE A 180 -2.32 5.18 0.88
CA PHE A 180 -2.59 3.93 0.18
C PHE A 180 -4.04 3.86 -0.35
N GLY A 181 -4.68 5.00 -0.60
CA GLY A 181 -6.05 5.07 -1.11
C GLY A 181 -7.14 4.67 -0.09
N ARG A 182 -6.81 4.55 1.20
CA ARG A 182 -7.77 4.16 2.26
C ARG A 182 -8.29 5.40 3.00
N PRO A 183 -9.60 5.56 3.23
CA PRO A 183 -10.17 6.72 3.95
C PRO A 183 -9.48 7.07 5.26
N ARG A 184 -9.14 6.06 6.07
CA ARG A 184 -8.46 6.25 7.36
C ARG A 184 -7.06 6.86 7.23
N ASP A 185 -6.37 6.64 6.10
CA ASP A 185 -5.03 7.18 5.86
C ASP A 185 -5.14 8.71 5.71
N PHE A 186 -6.17 9.17 4.99
CA PHE A 186 -6.52 10.58 4.85
C PHE A 186 -6.92 11.18 6.20
N VAL A 187 -7.76 10.50 6.98
CA VAL A 187 -8.17 10.95 8.33
C VAL A 187 -6.95 11.10 9.26
N ALA A 188 -6.02 10.15 9.24
CA ALA A 188 -4.82 10.21 10.08
C ALA A 188 -3.95 11.43 9.73
N ILE A 189 -3.73 11.70 8.43
CA ILE A 189 -3.01 12.90 7.99
C ILE A 189 -3.79 14.18 8.33
N ALA A 190 -5.10 14.19 8.13
CA ALA A 190 -5.95 15.34 8.43
C ALA A 190 -5.87 15.75 9.92
N ALA A 191 -5.84 14.76 10.83
CA ALA A 191 -5.70 15.02 12.26
C ALA A 191 -4.37 15.70 12.62
N GLU A 192 -3.27 15.28 11.99
CA GLU A 192 -1.95 15.88 12.20
C GLU A 192 -1.84 17.29 11.57
N LEU A 193 -2.47 17.49 10.41
CA LEU A 193 -2.58 18.82 9.79
C LEU A 193 -3.39 19.79 10.65
N SER A 194 -4.52 19.35 11.19
CA SER A 194 -5.37 20.12 12.12
C SER A 194 -4.56 20.57 13.35
N THR A 195 -3.76 19.68 13.92
CA THR A 195 -2.88 20.00 15.05
C THR A 195 -1.83 21.06 14.71
N SER A 196 -1.39 21.14 13.45
CA SER A 196 -0.37 22.10 13.00
C SER A 196 -0.95 23.37 12.37
N ARG A 197 -2.28 23.56 12.40
CA ARG A 197 -3.03 24.57 11.61
C ARG A 197 -2.43 25.97 11.62
N ASP A 198 -2.11 26.50 12.80
CA ASP A 198 -1.63 27.89 12.97
C ASP A 198 -0.25 28.14 12.35
N SER A 199 0.47 27.08 12.00
CA SER A 199 1.81 27.11 11.42
C SER A 199 1.90 26.49 10.04
N LEU A 200 0.76 26.18 9.40
CA LEU A 200 0.73 25.56 8.08
C LEU A 200 1.19 26.55 7.00
N ASP A 201 2.34 26.24 6.41
CA ASP A 201 2.78 26.74 5.12
C ASP A 201 3.06 25.53 4.18
N GLU A 202 3.48 25.81 2.94
CA GLU A 202 3.78 24.75 1.96
C GLU A 202 4.83 23.75 2.45
N GLN A 203 5.87 24.23 3.15
CA GLN A 203 6.93 23.38 3.68
C GLN A 203 6.40 22.48 4.80
N ARG A 204 5.71 23.08 5.79
CA ARG A 204 5.15 22.38 6.93
C ARG A 204 4.09 21.38 6.50
N TYR A 205 3.24 21.72 5.53
CA TYR A 205 2.27 20.82 4.92
C TYR A 205 2.95 19.56 4.35
N CYS A 206 4.01 19.75 3.55
CA CYS A 206 4.77 18.64 2.98
C CYS A 206 5.46 17.78 4.05
N GLU A 207 6.01 18.41 5.10
CA GLU A 207 6.67 17.73 6.21
C GLU A 207 5.69 16.87 7.01
N VAL A 208 4.52 17.41 7.39
CA VAL A 208 3.50 16.68 8.15
C VAL A 208 3.04 15.45 7.37
N ILE A 209 2.69 15.61 6.09
CA ILE A 209 2.28 14.49 5.23
C ILE A 209 3.36 13.41 5.19
N ARG A 210 4.61 13.79 4.90
CA ARG A 210 5.74 12.84 4.83
C ARG A 210 5.92 12.10 6.15
N GLN A 211 5.96 12.81 7.28
CA GLN A 211 6.14 12.24 8.61
C GLN A 211 5.00 11.34 9.04
N THR A 212 3.75 11.73 8.84
CA THR A 212 2.60 10.91 9.22
C THR A 212 2.56 9.64 8.36
N SER A 213 2.81 9.76 7.06
CA SER A 213 2.84 8.61 6.15
C SER A 213 3.94 7.61 6.50
N SER A 214 5.14 8.08 6.84
CA SER A 214 6.25 7.20 7.23
C SER A 214 6.05 6.58 8.62
N LEU A 215 5.65 7.35 9.62
CA LEU A 215 5.66 6.91 11.02
C LEU A 215 4.39 6.18 11.44
N ALA A 216 3.24 6.51 10.85
CA ALA A 216 1.95 5.91 11.21
C ALA A 216 1.46 4.94 10.14
N LEU A 217 1.44 5.35 8.87
CA LEU A 217 0.76 4.57 7.83
C LEU A 217 1.56 3.33 7.40
N VAL A 218 2.87 3.48 7.13
CA VAL A 218 3.71 2.35 6.69
C VAL A 218 3.77 1.23 7.73
N PRO A 219 4.06 1.47 9.03
CA PRO A 219 4.06 0.40 10.04
C PRO A 219 2.70 -0.29 10.19
N SER A 220 1.60 0.48 10.22
CA SER A 220 0.24 -0.08 10.32
C SER A 220 -0.06 -1.00 9.14
N LEU A 221 0.39 -0.65 7.94
CA LEU A 221 0.20 -1.46 6.74
C LEU A 221 0.94 -2.81 6.82
N PHE A 222 2.18 -2.83 7.32
CA PHE A 222 2.90 -4.09 7.56
C PHE A 222 2.21 -4.95 8.62
N ASP A 223 1.80 -4.36 9.74
CA ASP A 223 1.13 -5.07 10.83
C ASP A 223 -0.20 -5.70 10.38
N GLU A 224 -0.98 -5.00 9.57
CA GLU A 224 -2.26 -5.49 9.05
C GLU A 224 -2.11 -6.58 8.00
N ASN A 225 -1.06 -6.52 7.20
CA ASN A 225 -0.83 -7.48 6.12
C ASN A 225 0.03 -8.66 6.55
N LYS A 226 0.42 -8.74 7.82
CA LYS A 226 1.27 -9.80 8.38
C LYS A 226 0.92 -11.22 7.93
N VAL A 227 -0.37 -11.53 7.81
CA VAL A 227 -0.88 -12.86 7.38
C VAL A 227 -0.51 -13.21 5.92
N PHE A 228 -0.15 -12.21 5.12
CA PHE A 228 0.19 -12.33 3.71
C PHE A 228 1.67 -12.11 3.39
N LEU A 229 2.49 -11.77 4.39
CA LEU A 229 3.92 -11.52 4.18
C LEU A 229 4.70 -12.81 4.45
N ASP A 230 5.62 -13.11 3.55
CA ASP A 230 6.47 -14.30 3.66
C ASP A 230 7.71 -14.01 4.52
N CYS A 231 8.29 -12.81 4.44
CA CYS A 231 9.51 -12.45 5.18
C CYS A 231 9.48 -11.07 5.83
N LEU A 232 8.76 -10.10 5.27
CA LEU A 232 8.75 -8.71 5.75
C LEU A 232 7.80 -8.47 6.93
N PHE A 233 7.15 -9.50 7.46
CA PHE A 233 6.45 -9.39 8.75
C PHE A 233 7.40 -9.28 9.93
N ASP A 234 8.64 -9.75 9.77
CA ASP A 234 9.67 -9.67 10.78
C ASP A 234 10.44 -8.34 10.65
N ARG A 235 10.64 -7.66 11.78
CA ARG A 235 11.23 -6.31 11.79
C ARG A 235 12.72 -6.33 11.42
N ASP A 236 13.43 -7.40 11.75
CA ASP A 236 14.86 -7.51 11.44
C ASP A 236 15.06 -7.78 9.95
N ASN A 237 14.26 -8.69 9.37
CA ASN A 237 14.21 -8.91 7.93
C ASN A 237 13.80 -7.63 7.17
N GLN A 238 12.80 -6.92 7.68
CA GLN A 238 12.37 -5.65 7.11
C GLN A 238 13.51 -4.62 7.11
N ALA A 239 14.16 -4.40 8.25
CA ALA A 239 15.28 -3.46 8.37
C ALA A 239 16.45 -3.86 7.46
N HIS A 240 16.79 -5.16 7.42
CA HIS A 240 17.84 -5.70 6.56
C HIS A 240 17.54 -5.43 5.08
N PHE A 241 16.36 -5.83 4.60
CA PHE A 241 15.96 -5.65 3.21
C PHE A 241 15.92 -4.17 2.79
N LEU A 242 15.27 -3.32 3.60
CA LEU A 242 15.17 -1.90 3.32
C LEU A 242 16.55 -1.22 3.33
N GLY A 243 17.50 -1.72 4.11
CA GLY A 243 18.89 -1.29 4.11
C GLY A 243 19.65 -1.59 2.82
N LEU A 244 19.21 -2.58 2.02
CA LEU A 244 19.81 -2.93 0.73
C LEU A 244 19.34 -2.01 -0.41
N LEU A 245 18.21 -1.31 -0.23
CA LEU A 245 17.68 -0.42 -1.24
C LEU A 245 18.56 0.83 -1.37
N ARG A 246 18.89 1.17 -2.62
CA ARG A 246 19.67 2.38 -2.96
C ARG A 246 18.83 3.50 -3.55
N THR A 247 17.76 3.15 -4.26
CA THR A 247 16.92 4.12 -4.95
C THR A 247 15.44 3.76 -4.84
N ASN A 248 14.58 4.76 -5.02
CA ASN A 248 13.12 4.56 -5.10
C ASN A 248 12.64 4.02 -6.46
N ILE A 249 13.51 3.97 -7.46
CA ILE A 249 13.22 3.38 -8.78
C ILE A 249 14.35 2.41 -9.11
N MET A 250 13.99 1.21 -9.56
CA MET A 250 14.96 0.18 -9.91
C MET A 250 14.54 -0.63 -11.13
N THR A 251 15.51 -1.12 -11.89
CA THR A 251 15.26 -2.08 -12.95
C THR A 251 14.98 -3.47 -12.39
N ARG A 252 14.49 -4.38 -13.22
CA ARG A 252 14.28 -5.77 -12.81
C ARG A 252 15.58 -6.47 -12.39
N GLU A 253 16.67 -6.21 -13.09
CA GLU A 253 17.99 -6.80 -12.80
C GLU A 253 18.49 -6.34 -11.42
N GLN A 254 18.29 -5.06 -11.10
CA GLN A 254 18.62 -4.51 -9.78
C GLN A 254 17.77 -5.16 -8.68
N ALA A 255 16.46 -5.30 -8.89
CA ALA A 255 15.58 -5.96 -7.93
C ALA A 255 16.00 -7.43 -7.69
N ILE A 256 16.33 -8.17 -8.74
CA ILE A 256 16.84 -9.55 -8.65
C ILE A 256 18.15 -9.57 -7.85
N SER A 257 19.08 -8.67 -8.14
CA SER A 257 20.36 -8.58 -7.42
C SER A 257 20.16 -8.31 -5.92
N ILE A 258 19.23 -7.42 -5.58
CA ILE A 258 18.91 -7.09 -4.19
C ILE A 258 18.27 -8.30 -3.48
N SER A 259 17.33 -8.99 -4.15
CA SER A 259 16.74 -10.23 -3.61
C SER A 259 17.79 -11.31 -3.36
N ARG A 260 18.77 -11.48 -4.26
CA ARG A 260 19.87 -12.43 -4.04
C ARG A 260 20.71 -12.05 -2.83
N GLN A 261 21.03 -10.77 -2.69
CA GLN A 261 21.79 -10.27 -1.55
C GLN A 261 21.03 -10.48 -0.23
N PHE A 262 19.72 -10.23 -0.22
CA PHE A 262 18.86 -10.49 0.94
C PHE A 262 18.84 -11.96 1.36
N ASN A 263 18.80 -12.87 0.38
CA ASN A 263 18.81 -14.32 0.64
C ASN A 263 20.22 -14.91 0.86
N GLY A 264 21.27 -14.08 0.85
CA GLY A 264 22.66 -14.55 1.02
C GLY A 264 23.18 -15.44 -0.12
N MET A 265 22.62 -15.30 -1.33
CA MET A 265 22.90 -16.18 -2.46
C MET A 265 24.09 -15.71 -3.32
N PRO A 266 24.92 -16.62 -3.85
CA PRO A 266 26.00 -16.28 -4.77
C PRO A 266 25.46 -15.67 -6.08
N THR A 267 26.19 -14.72 -6.65
CA THR A 267 25.79 -13.94 -7.85
C THR A 267 25.50 -14.80 -9.09
N LEU A 268 26.01 -16.03 -9.14
CA LEU A 268 25.94 -16.95 -10.28
C LEU A 268 24.71 -17.87 -10.30
N GLN A 269 23.93 -17.94 -9.21
CA GLN A 269 22.68 -18.70 -9.20
C GLN A 269 21.54 -17.85 -9.79
N SER A 270 20.76 -18.44 -10.69
CA SER A 270 19.49 -17.82 -11.10
C SER A 270 18.55 -17.91 -9.92
N CYS A 271 18.10 -16.77 -9.43
CA CYS A 271 16.86 -16.65 -8.68
C CYS A 271 15.99 -15.77 -9.54
N ASP A 272 15.02 -16.36 -10.22
CA ASP A 272 13.91 -15.59 -10.76
C ASP A 272 12.86 -15.43 -9.66
N PHE A 273 12.04 -14.38 -9.74
CA PHE A 273 10.92 -14.19 -8.81
C PHE A 273 9.85 -15.29 -8.92
N ASP A 274 9.95 -16.11 -9.97
CA ASP A 274 9.06 -17.23 -10.29
C ASP A 274 9.52 -18.55 -9.61
N GLU A 275 10.67 -18.57 -8.92
CA GLU A 275 11.16 -19.77 -8.22
C GLU A 275 10.48 -19.94 -6.85
N GLU A 276 9.48 -20.83 -6.79
CA GLU A 276 8.91 -21.29 -5.52
C GLU A 276 9.84 -22.29 -4.84
N SER A 277 10.68 -21.80 -3.92
CA SER A 277 11.47 -22.63 -3.01
C SER A 277 11.18 -22.20 -1.57
N SER A 278 10.99 -23.17 -0.68
CA SER A 278 10.81 -22.93 0.76
C SER A 278 12.02 -22.24 1.42
N GLU A 279 13.17 -22.21 0.74
CA GLU A 279 14.42 -21.64 1.22
C GLU A 279 14.67 -20.21 0.70
N ILE A 280 13.81 -19.70 -0.20
CA ILE A 280 13.98 -18.39 -0.84
C ILE A 280 12.85 -17.45 -0.43
N PHE A 281 13.21 -16.33 0.17
CA PHE A 281 12.28 -15.26 0.48
C PHE A 281 12.21 -14.25 -0.66
N HIS A 282 10.99 -13.76 -0.93
CA HIS A 282 10.72 -12.82 -2.02
C HIS A 282 10.25 -11.46 -1.48
N PRO A 283 11.15 -10.62 -0.92
CA PRO A 283 10.75 -9.38 -0.25
C PRO A 283 10.06 -8.35 -1.16
N PHE A 284 10.37 -8.33 -2.47
CA PHE A 284 9.65 -7.48 -3.42
C PHE A 284 8.19 -7.92 -3.65
N ARG A 285 7.91 -9.22 -3.54
CA ARG A 285 6.54 -9.74 -3.58
C ARG A 285 5.76 -9.23 -2.38
N ASP A 286 6.34 -9.28 -1.17
CA ASP A 286 5.74 -8.72 0.04
C ASP A 286 5.44 -7.21 -0.10
N LEU A 287 6.38 -6.43 -0.66
CA LEU A 287 6.13 -5.01 -0.94
C LEU A 287 5.03 -4.80 -1.99
N PHE A 288 4.98 -5.62 -3.05
CA PHE A 288 3.93 -5.53 -4.06
C PHE A 288 2.55 -5.88 -3.47
N LEU A 289 2.49 -6.93 -2.65
CA LEU A 289 1.27 -7.38 -1.99
C LEU A 289 0.72 -6.35 -0.99
N THR A 290 1.58 -5.51 -0.41
CA THR A 290 1.17 -4.43 0.50
C THR A 290 0.83 -3.13 -0.23
N GLY A 291 1.09 -3.03 -1.54
CA GLY A 291 0.95 -1.77 -2.29
C GLY A 291 2.13 -0.81 -2.12
N LEU A 292 3.23 -1.27 -1.53
CA LEU A 292 4.47 -0.50 -1.34
C LEU A 292 5.44 -0.58 -2.52
N LEU A 293 5.18 -1.48 -3.48
CA LEU A 293 5.90 -1.58 -4.74
C LEU A 293 4.94 -1.35 -5.92
N GLY A 294 5.32 -0.43 -6.80
CA GLY A 294 4.64 -0.15 -8.05
C GLY A 294 5.35 -0.78 -9.24
N VAL A 295 4.62 -0.94 -10.34
CA VAL A 295 5.11 -1.47 -11.64
C VAL A 295 4.70 -0.57 -12.79
N VAL A 296 5.35 -0.72 -13.95
CA VAL A 296 4.92 -0.07 -15.19
C VAL A 296 3.78 -0.88 -15.79
N LYS A 297 2.67 -0.21 -16.11
CA LYS A 297 1.53 -0.76 -16.86
C LYS A 297 1.29 0.06 -18.12
N ARG A 298 0.53 -0.51 -19.06
CA ARG A 298 0.07 0.14 -20.29
C ARG A 298 -1.45 0.20 -20.25
N ASN A 299 -2.02 1.32 -20.66
CA ASN A 299 -3.46 1.44 -20.87
C ASN A 299 -3.85 0.96 -22.28
N ASP A 300 -5.14 1.00 -22.60
CA ASP A 300 -5.67 0.59 -23.92
C ASP A 300 -5.14 1.46 -25.09
N GLN A 301 -4.57 2.63 -24.78
CA GLN A 301 -3.96 3.56 -25.74
C GLN A 301 -2.43 3.38 -25.83
N ASP A 302 -1.88 2.30 -25.28
CA ASP A 302 -0.43 2.01 -25.19
C ASP A 302 0.39 3.04 -24.40
N VAL A 303 -0.27 3.92 -23.64
CA VAL A 303 0.39 4.89 -22.74
C VAL A 303 0.86 4.17 -21.48
N GLN A 304 2.12 4.35 -21.13
CA GLN A 304 2.72 3.77 -19.94
C GLN A 304 2.48 4.62 -18.70
N TYR A 305 2.13 3.97 -17.59
CA TYR A 305 1.89 4.61 -16.30
C TYR A 305 2.32 3.70 -15.16
N GLN A 306 2.47 4.28 -13.97
CA GLN A 306 2.86 3.59 -12.75
C GLN A 306 1.61 3.08 -12.03
N ARG A 307 1.66 1.82 -11.62
CA ARG A 307 0.57 1.16 -10.91
C ARG A 307 1.07 0.54 -9.61
N PHE A 308 0.59 1.05 -8.50
CA PHE A 308 0.70 0.51 -7.15
C PHE A 308 -0.58 -0.21 -6.80
N ARG A 309 -0.47 -1.32 -6.08
CA ARG A 309 -1.64 -2.07 -5.67
C ARG A 309 -2.54 -1.22 -4.77
N GLN A 310 -3.83 -1.18 -5.10
CA GLN A 310 -4.87 -0.46 -4.38
C GLN A 310 -5.65 -1.42 -3.47
N PRO A 311 -6.34 -0.92 -2.42
CA PRO A 311 -7.07 -1.75 -1.47
C PRO A 311 -8.17 -2.61 -2.09
N ASP A 312 -8.76 -2.17 -3.20
CA ASP A 312 -9.84 -2.82 -3.93
C ASP A 312 -9.36 -3.85 -4.96
N ASP A 313 -8.05 -3.92 -5.22
CA ASP A 313 -7.47 -4.91 -6.12
C ASP A 313 -7.66 -6.33 -5.58
N ALA A 314 -8.20 -7.20 -6.42
CA ALA A 314 -8.44 -8.59 -6.06
C ALA A 314 -7.11 -9.31 -5.75
N LEU A 315 -7.04 -9.89 -4.55
CA LEU A 315 -5.98 -10.81 -4.17
C LEU A 315 -6.28 -12.20 -4.71
N SER A 316 -5.88 -12.49 -5.94
CA SER A 316 -5.87 -13.87 -6.42
C SER A 316 -4.68 -14.61 -5.77
N THR A 317 -4.89 -15.75 -5.14
CA THR A 317 -3.80 -16.65 -4.71
C THR A 317 -2.92 -17.12 -5.87
N SER A 318 -3.41 -17.05 -7.11
CA SER A 318 -2.62 -17.35 -8.31
C SER A 318 -1.64 -16.24 -8.72
N THR A 319 -1.65 -15.08 -8.04
CA THR A 319 -0.62 -14.04 -8.21
C THR A 319 0.43 -14.17 -7.12
N SER A 320 1.02 -15.36 -7.01
CA SER A 320 2.27 -15.59 -6.28
C SER A 320 3.43 -14.79 -6.87
N ASP A 321 3.30 -14.35 -8.11
CA ASP A 321 4.44 -13.85 -8.85
C ASP A 321 4.48 -12.33 -8.82
N LEU A 322 5.67 -11.79 -8.58
CA LEU A 322 5.93 -10.38 -8.79
C LEU A 322 5.68 -10.06 -10.28
N PRO A 323 4.81 -9.10 -10.63
CA PRO A 323 4.51 -8.84 -12.03
C PRO A 323 5.76 -8.46 -12.82
N LYS A 324 6.00 -9.13 -13.95
CA LYS A 324 7.11 -8.81 -14.85
C LYS A 324 6.96 -7.38 -15.35
N SER A 325 7.83 -6.51 -14.85
CA SER A 325 7.88 -5.08 -15.17
C SER A 325 9.31 -4.70 -15.56
N SER A 326 9.45 -3.71 -16.44
CA SER A 326 10.78 -3.16 -16.77
C SER A 326 11.39 -2.45 -15.57
N HIS A 327 10.55 -1.76 -14.79
CA HIS A 327 10.95 -0.97 -13.64
C HIS A 327 9.98 -1.22 -12.47
N TYR A 328 10.53 -1.13 -11.26
CA TYR A 328 9.80 -1.18 -10.01
C TYR A 328 9.97 0.13 -9.25
N PHE A 329 8.91 0.54 -8.55
CA PHE A 329 8.82 1.83 -7.87
C PHE A 329 8.56 1.63 -6.39
N ILE A 330 9.38 2.19 -5.52
CA ILE A 330 9.13 2.25 -4.08
C ILE A 330 8.11 3.34 -3.80
N HIS A 331 7.06 2.99 -3.06
CA HIS A 331 6.00 3.93 -2.72
C HIS A 331 6.55 5.15 -1.95
N PRO A 332 6.09 6.39 -2.22
CA PRO A 332 6.63 7.60 -1.59
C PRO A 332 6.64 7.56 -0.05
N ALA A 333 5.58 7.03 0.56
CA ALA A 333 5.54 6.82 2.01
C ALA A 333 6.64 5.87 2.51
N LEU A 334 6.98 4.82 1.75
CA LEU A 334 8.08 3.90 2.09
C LEU A 334 9.44 4.55 1.86
N SER A 335 9.61 5.33 0.79
CA SER A 335 10.83 6.11 0.57
C SER A 335 11.13 7.02 1.75
N GLU A 336 10.11 7.71 2.26
CA GLU A 336 10.23 8.57 3.44
C GLU A 336 10.56 7.75 4.70
N TYR A 337 9.91 6.60 4.89
CA TYR A 337 10.21 5.70 6.00
C TYR A 337 11.67 5.21 6.00
N ILE A 338 12.21 4.85 4.83
CA ILE A 338 13.62 4.44 4.70
C ILE A 338 14.56 5.59 5.06
N GLN A 339 14.27 6.81 4.57
CA GLN A 339 15.10 7.99 4.84
C GLN A 339 15.10 8.39 6.32
N GLN A 340 13.93 8.45 6.95
CA GLN A 340 13.80 8.87 8.35
C GLN A 340 14.36 7.82 9.32
N SER A 341 14.16 6.54 9.02
CA SER A 341 14.67 5.44 9.85
C SER A 341 16.18 5.24 9.70
N ARG A 342 16.84 5.94 8.76
CA ARG A 342 18.27 5.83 8.44
C ARG A 342 18.73 4.39 8.24
N LEU A 343 17.84 3.55 7.70
CA LEU A 343 18.10 2.12 7.47
C LEU A 343 19.16 1.92 6.37
N SER A 344 19.22 2.86 5.42
CA SER A 344 20.22 2.90 4.37
C SER A 344 20.88 4.27 4.33
N ASN A 345 22.19 4.31 4.58
CA ASN A 345 22.99 5.54 4.48
C ASN A 345 23.15 6.04 3.03
N HIS A 346 22.76 5.22 2.05
CA HIS A 346 22.94 5.48 0.63
C HIS A 346 21.61 5.59 -0.13
N TYR A 347 20.46 5.50 0.56
CA TYR A 347 19.17 5.56 -0.11
C TYR A 347 18.88 6.97 -0.64
N ARG A 348 18.66 7.06 -1.95
CA ARG A 348 18.42 8.31 -2.66
C ARG A 348 17.12 8.26 -3.46
N ILE A 349 16.32 9.30 -3.32
CA ILE A 349 15.13 9.49 -4.14
C ILE A 349 15.55 10.10 -5.48
N ILE A 350 15.28 9.39 -6.57
CA ILE A 350 15.29 9.85 -7.96
C ILE A 350 14.22 10.94 -8.07
N GLN A 351 14.65 12.15 -8.39
CA GLN A 351 13.79 13.32 -8.22
C GLN A 351 13.08 13.73 -9.49
N GLN A 352 13.64 13.47 -10.67
CA GLN A 352 13.08 13.91 -11.94
C GLN A 352 11.87 13.11 -12.40
N ILE A 353 11.68 11.92 -11.81
CA ILE A 353 10.56 11.04 -12.09
C ILE A 353 9.58 11.11 -10.91
N LEU A 354 8.34 11.50 -11.21
CA LEU A 354 7.27 11.48 -10.22
C LEU A 354 6.91 10.03 -9.92
N VAL A 355 7.00 9.60 -8.67
CA VAL A 355 6.58 8.26 -8.25
C VAL A 355 5.26 8.32 -7.51
N GLY A 356 4.25 7.61 -8.01
CA GLY A 356 2.91 7.55 -7.44
C GLY A 356 1.91 6.76 -8.29
N GLU A 357 0.75 6.45 -7.72
CA GLU A 357 -0.34 5.79 -8.44
C GLU A 357 -0.80 6.64 -9.62
N HIS A 358 -0.99 6.01 -10.79
CA HIS A 358 -1.34 6.65 -12.07
C HIS A 358 -0.34 7.69 -12.59
N ALA A 359 0.83 7.85 -11.95
CA ALA A 359 1.86 8.75 -12.46
C ALA A 359 2.34 8.26 -13.85
N PRO A 360 2.55 9.15 -14.82
CA PRO A 360 2.99 8.74 -16.15
C PRO A 360 4.40 8.12 -16.11
N TRP A 361 4.65 7.18 -17.02
CA TRP A 361 5.98 6.64 -17.28
C TRP A 361 6.33 6.92 -18.75
N GLN A 362 7.17 7.93 -18.98
CA GLN A 362 7.47 8.42 -20.32
C GLN A 362 8.55 7.56 -21.00
N PRO A 363 8.57 7.50 -22.35
CA PRO A 363 9.59 6.74 -23.09
C PRO A 363 11.03 7.15 -22.79
N PHE A 364 11.25 8.41 -22.41
CA PHE A 364 12.57 8.97 -22.07
C PHE A 364 12.90 8.90 -20.57
N ASP A 365 11.96 8.53 -19.69
CA ASP A 365 12.23 8.39 -18.25
C ASP A 365 13.29 7.32 -17.94
N PRO A 366 13.42 6.19 -18.67
CA PRO A 366 14.56 5.27 -18.51
C PRO A 366 15.92 5.96 -18.68
N ILE A 367 16.07 6.87 -19.66
CA ILE A 367 17.32 7.60 -19.90
C ILE A 367 17.57 8.59 -18.75
N ILE A 368 16.54 9.32 -18.32
CA ILE A 368 16.62 10.21 -17.15
C ILE A 368 17.06 9.43 -15.90
N LEU A 369 16.52 8.23 -15.70
CA LEU A 369 16.91 7.35 -14.60
C LEU A 369 18.40 7.00 -14.68
N GLN A 370 18.92 6.63 -15.86
CA GLN A 370 20.35 6.34 -16.03
C GLN A 370 21.23 7.56 -15.73
N ILE A 371 20.84 8.76 -16.17
CA ILE A 371 21.55 10.00 -15.85
C ILE A 371 21.58 10.22 -14.33
N GLU A 372 20.43 10.12 -13.65
CA GLU A 372 20.39 10.31 -12.20
C GLU A 372 21.22 9.23 -11.48
N LEU A 373 21.16 7.97 -11.89
CA LEU A 373 21.98 6.88 -11.34
C LEU A 373 23.49 7.17 -11.53
N ALA A 374 23.92 7.61 -12.70
CA ALA A 374 25.31 7.97 -12.98
C ALA A 374 25.83 9.11 -12.08
N LEU A 375 24.96 10.01 -11.60
CA LEU A 375 25.34 11.05 -10.64
C LEU A 375 25.80 10.52 -9.27
N GLU A 376 25.54 9.24 -8.94
CA GLU A 376 26.00 8.66 -7.68
C GLU A 376 27.54 8.69 -7.57
N GLY A 377 28.25 8.39 -8.67
CA GLY A 377 29.72 8.40 -8.72
C GLY A 377 30.35 9.80 -8.71
N VAL A 378 29.54 10.84 -8.84
CA VAL A 378 30.01 12.21 -8.99
C VAL A 378 30.18 12.89 -7.62
N ALA A 379 31.40 13.30 -7.22
CA ALA A 379 31.60 13.93 -5.90
C ALA A 379 31.19 15.42 -5.81
N ASP A 380 31.15 16.12 -6.94
CA ASP A 380 30.97 17.57 -7.00
C ASP A 380 29.47 17.95 -6.94
N LEU A 381 29.09 18.64 -5.86
CA LEU A 381 27.71 19.01 -5.57
C LEU A 381 27.17 20.07 -6.55
N GLU A 382 27.97 21.06 -6.94
CA GLU A 382 27.53 22.13 -7.84
C GLU A 382 27.18 21.56 -9.21
N LYS A 383 28.01 20.63 -9.70
CA LYS A 383 27.75 19.93 -10.95
C LYS A 383 26.56 18.97 -10.87
N ARG A 384 26.33 18.31 -9.73
CA ARG A 384 25.10 17.52 -9.53
C ARG A 384 23.84 18.39 -9.64
N VAL A 385 23.85 19.56 -9.00
CA VAL A 385 22.75 20.52 -9.09
C VAL A 385 22.57 20.99 -10.54
N LEU A 386 23.67 21.30 -11.23
CA LEU A 386 23.65 21.70 -12.63
C LEU A 386 22.96 20.65 -13.52
N VAL A 387 23.36 19.38 -13.39
CA VAL A 387 22.74 18.28 -14.14
C VAL A 387 21.25 18.16 -13.83
N GLN A 388 20.85 18.31 -12.57
CA GLN A 388 19.44 18.24 -12.18
C GLN A 388 18.62 19.39 -12.78
N GLU A 389 19.15 20.61 -12.83
CA GLU A 389 18.52 21.73 -13.52
C GLU A 389 18.34 21.43 -15.02
N MET A 390 19.38 20.90 -15.66
CA MET A 390 19.35 20.56 -17.08
C MET A 390 18.36 19.43 -17.39
N LEU A 391 18.24 18.44 -16.53
CA LEU A 391 17.21 17.38 -16.66
C LEU A 391 15.80 17.96 -16.57
N ALA A 392 15.56 18.93 -15.68
CA ALA A 392 14.27 19.60 -15.58
C ALA A 392 13.94 20.37 -16.87
N GLU A 393 14.91 21.11 -17.42
CA GLU A 393 14.76 21.82 -18.71
C GLU A 393 14.48 20.85 -19.87
N ALA A 394 15.27 19.77 -19.99
CA ALA A 394 15.08 18.76 -21.02
C ALA A 394 13.71 18.08 -20.94
N LYS A 395 13.21 17.82 -19.73
CA LYS A 395 11.89 17.22 -19.50
C LYS A 395 10.76 18.16 -19.92
N VAL A 396 10.86 19.46 -19.63
CA VAL A 396 9.91 20.47 -20.11
C VAL A 396 9.88 20.49 -21.65
N ALA A 397 11.05 20.46 -22.28
CA ALA A 397 11.16 20.48 -23.74
C ALA A 397 10.57 19.22 -24.39
N LYS A 398 10.87 18.01 -23.90
CA LYS A 398 10.31 16.74 -24.43
C LYS A 398 8.78 16.67 -24.30
N LEU A 399 8.21 17.27 -23.25
CA LEU A 399 6.77 17.27 -23.00
C LEU A 399 6.02 18.43 -23.69
N SER A 400 6.75 19.37 -24.30
CA SER A 400 6.13 20.51 -24.98
C SER A 400 5.46 20.11 -26.30
N THR A 401 4.34 20.77 -26.65
CA THR A 401 3.60 20.53 -27.91
C THR A 401 4.35 21.01 -29.15
N ASN A 402 5.40 21.81 -28.99
CA ASN A 402 6.28 22.23 -30.05
C ASN A 402 7.71 21.81 -29.67
N PRO A 403 8.07 20.53 -29.89
CA PRO A 403 9.35 20.00 -29.49
C PRO A 403 10.45 20.75 -30.24
N ARG A 404 11.07 21.71 -29.56
CA ARG A 404 12.32 22.30 -30.03
C ARG A 404 13.39 21.22 -29.99
N SER A 405 14.35 21.30 -30.89
CA SER A 405 15.52 20.43 -30.81
C SER A 405 16.21 20.69 -29.47
N ILE A 406 16.05 19.77 -28.51
CA ILE A 406 16.72 19.83 -27.20
C ILE A 406 18.21 19.94 -27.42
N ARG A 407 18.74 19.24 -28.43
CA ARG A 407 20.12 19.37 -28.89
C ARG A 407 20.49 20.82 -29.24
N ALA A 408 19.65 21.57 -29.94
CA ALA A 408 19.92 22.98 -30.25
C ALA A 408 19.90 23.88 -29.01
N GLU A 409 18.94 23.67 -28.10
CA GLU A 409 18.86 24.44 -26.85
C GLU A 409 20.05 24.12 -25.92
N MET A 410 20.38 22.85 -25.74
CA MET A 410 21.51 22.39 -24.93
C MET A 410 22.85 22.85 -25.52
N ASN A 411 23.05 22.77 -26.84
CA ASN A 411 24.28 23.26 -27.48
C ASN A 411 24.45 24.79 -27.38
N SER A 412 23.36 25.53 -27.17
CA SER A 412 23.42 26.97 -26.88
C SER A 412 23.62 27.29 -25.38
N SER A 413 23.43 26.30 -24.50
CA SER A 413 23.57 26.44 -23.06
C SER A 413 25.04 26.47 -22.65
N LYS A 414 25.48 27.59 -22.08
CA LYS A 414 26.83 27.70 -21.49
C LYS A 414 27.08 26.64 -20.43
N LYS A 415 26.06 26.33 -19.62
CA LYS A 415 26.08 25.30 -18.57
C LYS A 415 26.42 23.91 -19.14
N TRP A 416 25.82 23.55 -20.27
CA TRP A 416 26.11 22.29 -20.96
C TRP A 416 27.53 22.25 -21.50
N LEU A 417 27.98 23.33 -22.16
CA LEU A 417 29.34 23.40 -22.67
C LEU A 417 30.38 23.29 -21.55
N GLU A 418 30.15 23.92 -20.40
CA GLU A 418 30.99 23.79 -19.20
C GLU A 418 31.01 22.35 -18.67
N LEU A 419 29.86 21.67 -18.63
CA LEU A 419 29.76 20.27 -18.22
C LEU A 419 30.56 19.34 -19.16
N VAL A 420 30.39 19.50 -20.48
CA VAL A 420 31.07 18.70 -21.51
C VAL A 420 32.57 18.95 -21.51
N HIS A 421 33.03 20.20 -21.40
CA HIS A 421 34.46 20.50 -21.33
C HIS A 421 35.10 19.98 -20.03
N GLY A 422 34.32 19.93 -18.94
CA GLY A 422 34.76 19.41 -17.65
C GLY A 422 34.69 17.89 -17.49
N SER A 423 34.08 17.15 -18.43
CA SER A 423 33.74 15.74 -18.26
C SER A 423 34.96 14.81 -18.25
N THR A 424 35.97 15.12 -19.08
CA THR A 424 37.23 14.36 -19.26
C THR A 424 38.12 14.29 -18.00
N ARG A 425 37.81 15.03 -16.93
CA ARG A 425 38.58 15.04 -15.67
C ARG A 425 37.75 14.73 -14.43
N GLY A 426 36.44 14.51 -14.55
CA GLY A 426 35.52 14.52 -13.40
C GLY A 426 34.66 13.29 -13.21
N GLY A 427 34.79 12.24 -14.03
CA GLY A 427 33.94 11.04 -13.93
C GLY A 427 32.50 11.26 -14.42
N TYR A 428 32.31 12.16 -15.38
CA TYR A 428 30.98 12.48 -15.97
C TYR A 428 30.75 11.86 -17.34
N GLU A 429 31.64 10.97 -17.78
CA GLU A 429 31.57 10.39 -19.12
C GLU A 429 30.23 9.69 -19.35
N ASP A 430 29.78 8.89 -18.39
CA ASP A 430 28.47 8.24 -18.43
C ASP A 430 27.32 9.26 -18.43
N VAL A 431 27.40 10.30 -17.62
CA VAL A 431 26.38 11.37 -17.54
C VAL A 431 26.23 12.06 -18.90
N VAL A 432 27.34 12.43 -19.53
CA VAL A 432 27.33 13.08 -20.85
C VAL A 432 26.79 12.14 -21.92
N LEU A 433 27.19 10.87 -21.90
CA LEU A 433 26.71 9.86 -22.86
C LEU A 433 25.18 9.68 -22.79
N TRP A 434 24.63 9.56 -21.59
CA TRP A 434 23.17 9.44 -21.44
C TRP A 434 22.43 10.74 -21.78
N PHE A 435 23.04 11.91 -21.57
CA PHE A 435 22.46 13.17 -22.06
C PHE A 435 22.44 13.23 -23.59
N ASP A 436 23.47 12.75 -24.27
CA ASP A 436 23.48 12.68 -25.73
C ASP A 436 22.34 11.80 -26.25
N GLU A 437 22.10 10.65 -25.61
CA GLU A 437 20.95 9.79 -25.91
C GLU A 437 19.60 10.45 -25.60
N LEU A 438 19.50 11.22 -24.52
CA LEU A 438 18.28 12.00 -24.20
C LEU A 438 17.99 13.06 -25.26
N MET A 439 19.02 13.60 -25.90
CA MET A 439 18.92 14.66 -26.91
C MET A 439 18.56 14.16 -28.31
N ASP A 440 18.86 12.89 -28.62
CA ASP A 440 18.31 12.20 -29.78
C ASP A 440 16.78 11.93 -29.61
#